data_AF-A0AAN3V1V7-F1
#
_entry.id   AF-A0AAN3V1V7-F1
#
_cell.length_a   1.000
_cell.length_b   1.000
_cell.length_c   1.000
_cell.angle_alpha   90.00
_cell.angle_beta   90.00
_cell.angle_gamma   90.00
#
_symmetry.space_group_name_H-M   'P 1'
#
loop_
_entity.id
_entity.type
_entity.pdbx_description
1 polymer ?
#
loop_
_entity_poly.entity_id
_entity_poly.type
_entity_poly.pdbx_seq_one_letter_code
_entity_poly.pdbx_strand_id
1 'polypeptide(L)' 'MIDLENQEREIINIMLSQRISWLAAVRIRHKLSLAEVSKMLGISINSLK' A
#
# COMPACT_ATOMS: atom_id res chain seq x y z
N MET A 1 -11.32 18.31 4.59
CA MET A 1 -9.86 18.20 4.76
C MET A 1 -9.57 16.73 5.02
N ILE A 2 -8.81 16.07 4.16
CA ILE A 2 -8.41 14.68 4.42
C ILE A 2 -7.43 14.69 5.59
N ASP A 3 -7.72 13.89 6.62
CA ASP A 3 -6.86 13.74 7.79
C ASP A 3 -5.67 12.83 7.42
N LEU A 4 -4.64 13.45 6.84
CA LEU A 4 -3.41 12.78 6.40
C LEU A 4 -2.76 12.01 7.56
N GLU A 5 -2.77 12.55 8.77
CA GLU A 5 -2.19 11.87 9.94
C GLU A 5 -2.93 10.57 10.26
N ASN A 6 -4.28 10.60 10.22
CA ASN A 6 -5.04 9.37 10.44
C ASN A 6 -4.78 8.35 9.32
N GLN A 7 -4.60 8.80 8.07
CA GLN A 7 -4.24 7.91 6.97
C GLN A 7 -2.86 7.25 7.18
N GLU A 8 -1.87 8.01 7.63
CA GLU A 8 -0.53 7.50 7.91
C GLU A 8 -0.51 6.53 9.10
N ARG A 9 -1.19 6.87 10.20
CA ARG A 9 -1.29 6.00 11.39
C ARG A 9 -1.89 4.64 11.04
N GLU A 10 -2.97 4.62 10.27
CA GLU A 10 -3.61 3.40 9.83
C GLU A 10 -2.68 2.55 8.92
N ILE A 11 -1.90 3.16 8.03
CA ILE A 11 -0.89 2.44 7.23
C ILE A 11 0.17 1.82 8.14
N ILE A 12 0.69 2.59 9.11
CA ILE A 12 1.68 2.11 10.09
C ILE A 12 1.12 0.95 10.91
N ASN A 13 -0.13 1.04 11.36
CA ASN A 13 -0.78 -0.03 12.11
C ASN A 13 -0.86 -1.32 11.28
N ILE A 14 -1.26 -1.23 10.00
CA ILE A 14 -1.29 -2.39 9.10
C ILE A 14 0.12 -2.98 8.92
N MET A 15 1.14 -2.14 8.71
CA MET A 15 2.53 -2.58 8.58
C MET A 15 2.99 -3.36 9.81
N LEU A 16 2.76 -2.80 11.01
CA LEU A 16 3.21 -3.41 12.27
C LEU A 16 2.42 -4.68 12.62
N SER A 17 1.09 -4.66 12.46
CA SER A 17 0.24 -5.81 12.77
C SER A 17 0.49 -7.01 11.85
N GLN A 18 0.74 -6.76 10.57
CA GLN A 18 0.94 -7.83 9.58
C GLN A 18 2.42 -8.09 9.27
N ARG A 19 3.34 -7.28 9.82
CA ARG A 19 4.78 -7.32 9.55
C ARG A 19 5.11 -7.24 8.04
N ILE A 20 4.44 -6.35 7.34
CA ILE A 20 4.59 -6.17 5.89
C ILE A 20 5.24 -4.83 5.54
N SER A 21 5.73 -4.71 4.31
CA SER A 21 6.29 -3.46 3.79
C SER A 21 5.23 -2.36 3.66
N TRP A 22 5.69 -1.10 3.60
CA TRP A 22 4.80 0.06 3.42
C TRP A 22 3.95 -0.06 2.14
N LEU A 23 4.57 -0.48 1.02
CA LEU A 23 3.85 -0.66 -0.25
C LEU A 23 2.73 -1.71 -0.15
N ALA A 24 2.97 -2.80 0.57
CA ALA A 24 1.97 -3.82 0.81
C ALA A 24 0.81 -3.30 1.70
N ALA A 25 1.13 -2.52 2.73
CA ALA A 25 0.12 -1.91 3.61
C ALA A 25 -0.74 -0.87 2.88
N VAL A 26 -0.13 0.00 2.06
CA VAL A 26 -0.83 0.96 1.19
C VAL A 26 -1.77 0.22 0.23
N ARG A 27 -1.27 -0.84 -0.40
CA ARG A 27 -2.06 -1.67 -1.31
C ARG A 27 -3.29 -2.25 -0.62
N ILE A 28 -3.14 -2.81 0.58
CA ILE A 28 -4.26 -3.37 1.37
C ILE A 28 -5.27 -2.28 1.74
N ARG A 29 -4.81 -1.14 2.28
CA ARG A 29 -5.67 -0.01 2.67
C ARG A 29 -6.55 0.46 1.52
N HIS A 30 -5.94 0.66 0.35
CA HIS A 30 -6.63 1.18 -0.83
C HIS A 30 -7.29 0.08 -1.66
N LYS A 31 -7.25 -1.18 -1.21
CA LYS A 31 -7.82 -2.35 -1.90
C LYS A 31 -7.32 -2.49 -3.35
N LEU A 32 -6.05 -2.15 -3.57
CA LEU A 32 -5.45 -2.16 -4.91
C LEU A 32 -5.02 -3.58 -5.31
N SER A 33 -5.29 -3.94 -6.55
CA SER A 33 -4.72 -5.11 -7.22
C SER A 33 -3.24 -4.89 -7.56
N LEU A 34 -2.49 -5.98 -7.77
CA LEU A 34 -1.11 -5.89 -8.24
C LEU A 34 -1.00 -5.19 -9.61
N ALA A 35 -2.02 -5.35 -10.47
CA ALA A 35 -2.07 -4.71 -11.78
C ALA A 35 -2.21 -3.19 -11.66
N GLU A 36 -3.05 -2.71 -10.74
CA GLU A 36 -3.21 -1.27 -10.48
C GLU A 36 -1.93 -0.67 -9.90
N VAL A 37 -1.29 -1.34 -8.94
CA VAL A 37 0.00 -0.90 -8.37
C VAL A 37 1.09 -0.86 -9.45
N SER A 38 1.19 -1.91 -10.28
CA SER A 38 2.11 -1.98 -11.41
C SER A 38 1.89 -0.82 -12.40
N LYS A 39 0.63 -0.53 -12.74
CA LYS A 39 0.25 0.58 -13.63
C LYS A 39 0.60 1.94 -13.02
N MET A 40 0.34 2.14 -11.73
CA MET A 40 0.66 3.40 -11.03
C MET A 40 2.16 3.67 -10.95
N LEU A 41 2.95 2.62 -10.70
CA LEU A 41 4.40 2.72 -10.57
C LEU A 41 5.13 2.65 -11.92
N GLY A 42 4.43 2.35 -13.01
CA GLY A 42 5.04 2.22 -14.33
C GLY A 42 6.03 1.05 -14.44
N ILE A 43 5.86 0.00 -13.63
CA ILE A 43 6.74 -1.18 -13.59
C ILE A 43 5.99 -2.43 -14.01
N SER A 44 6.74 -3.47 -14.40
CA SER A 44 6.16 -4.79 -14.66
C SER A 44 5.59 -5.40 -13.38
N ILE A 45 4.44 -6.08 -13.49
CA ILE A 45 3.83 -6.82 -12.38
C ILE A 45 4.76 -7.91 -11.82
N ASN A 46 5.68 -8.42 -12.65
CA ASN A 46 6.68 -9.40 -12.23
C ASN A 46 7.72 -8.80 -11.26
N SER A 47 7.88 -7.48 -11.24
CA SER A 47 8.77 -6.77 -10.31
C SER A 47 8.13 -6.56 -8.93
N LEU A 48 6.84 -6.83 -8.77
CA LEU A 48 6.09 -6.75 -7.51
C LEU A 48 5.94 -8.12 -6.81
N LYS A 49 6.54 -9.16 -7.38
CA LYS A 49 6.45 -10.56 -6.93
C LYS A 49 7.70 -10.92 -6.15
#